data_AF-A0AAV4WH63-F1
#
_entry.id   AF-A0AAV4WH63-F1
#
_cell.length_a   1.000
_cell.length_b   1.000
_cell.length_c   1.000
_cell.angle_alpha   90.00
_cell.angle_beta   90.00
_cell.angle_gamma   90.00
#
_symmetry.space_group_name_H-M   'P 1'
#
loop_
_entity.id
_entity.type
_entity.pdbx_description
1 polymer ?
#
loop_
_entity_poly.entity_id
_entity_poly.type
_entity_poly.pdbx_seq_one_letter_code
_entity_poly.pdbx_strand_id
1 'polypeptide(L)'
;MHTDEGFVVSFAAVFGIFGSGLLARSGMGTETVMLIDDRGCPVEPAIFPALEKSGDSKSLVAPFQAFKFASESTVKFQLTVSFCLDVCTSVRCEDEETKEVHQSYGRKKRSSDLPDTKTLELQSGDVVTDITMETPLFMVSSGKHPQSSEMTTQRKFTTTAGKKLN
;
A
#
# COMPACT_ATOMS: atom_id res chain seq x y z
N MET A 1 32.32 -12.76 -33.91
CA MET A 1 31.62 -12.89 -32.62
C MET A 1 31.97 -11.67 -31.78
N HIS A 2 31.19 -10.60 -31.91
CA HIS A 2 31.25 -9.44 -31.02
C HIS A 2 29.89 -9.42 -30.33
N THR A 3 29.84 -9.79 -29.06
CA THR A 3 28.68 -9.55 -28.21
C THR A 3 28.75 -8.10 -27.79
N ASP A 4 27.91 -7.28 -28.42
CA ASP A 4 27.62 -5.94 -27.93
C ASP A 4 26.84 -6.13 -26.62
N GLU A 5 27.55 -5.98 -25.50
CA GLU A 5 26.97 -5.89 -24.16
C GLU A 5 26.13 -4.61 -24.14
N GLY A 6 24.85 -4.75 -24.45
CA GLY A 6 23.92 -3.64 -24.52
C GLY A 6 23.93 -2.80 -23.23
N PHE A 7 23.93 -1.48 -23.40
CA PHE A 7 23.78 -0.54 -22.29
C PHE A 7 22.37 -0.64 -21.70
N VAL A 8 22.21 -1.42 -20.64
CA VAL A 8 20.94 -1.53 -19.90
C VAL A 8 20.82 -0.35 -18.94
N VAL A 9 20.12 0.71 -19.34
CA VAL A 9 19.72 1.77 -18.39
C VAL A 9 18.50 1.31 -17.62
N SER A 10 18.74 0.66 -16.49
CA SER A 10 17.67 0.32 -15.54
C SER A 10 17.26 1.59 -14.77
N PHE A 11 16.29 2.35 -15.29
CA PHE A 11 15.59 3.39 -14.51
C PHE A 11 14.66 2.81 -13.42
N ALA A 12 14.60 1.47 -13.32
CA ALA A 12 13.73 0.75 -12.39
C ALA A 12 14.30 0.74 -10.96
N ALA A 13 14.37 1.90 -10.29
CA ALA A 13 14.32 2.00 -8.81
C ALA A 13 14.49 3.43 -8.26
N VAL A 14 14.62 4.48 -9.09
CA VAL A 14 14.94 5.84 -8.58
C VAL A 14 13.92 6.37 -7.56
N PHE A 15 12.69 5.86 -7.59
CA PHE A 15 11.65 6.23 -6.63
C PHE A 15 11.03 5.03 -5.92
N GLY A 16 10.99 5.10 -4.60
CA GLY A 16 10.18 4.28 -3.74
C GLY A 16 8.78 4.85 -3.57
N ILE A 17 7.86 4.02 -3.06
CA ILE A 17 6.48 4.42 -2.75
C ILE A 17 6.14 4.14 -1.30
N PHE A 18 5.22 4.93 -0.76
CA PHE A 18 4.66 4.80 0.58
C PHE A 18 3.20 5.26 0.57
N GLY A 19 2.36 4.68 1.42
CA GLY A 19 0.94 5.03 1.52
C GLY A 19 0.59 5.55 2.92
N SER A 20 -0.15 6.66 2.96
CA SER A 20 -0.71 7.25 4.18
C SER A 20 -2.08 7.85 3.92
N GLY A 21 -2.77 8.27 4.98
CA GLY A 21 -4.07 8.96 4.87
C GLY A 21 -5.13 8.12 4.17
N LEU A 22 -5.24 6.83 4.52
CA LEU A 22 -6.26 5.95 3.94
C LEU A 22 -7.61 6.25 4.57
N LEU A 23 -8.52 6.78 3.76
CA LEU A 23 -9.91 7.04 4.12
C LEU A 23 -10.83 6.06 3.39
N ALA A 24 -11.77 5.49 4.12
CA ALA A 24 -12.93 4.83 3.54
C ALA A 24 -14.13 5.77 3.60
N ARG A 25 -14.84 5.89 2.48
CA ARG A 25 -16.03 6.74 2.34
C ARG A 25 -17.22 5.89 1.90
N SER A 26 -18.41 6.20 2.39
CA SER A 26 -19.63 5.62 1.84
C SER A 26 -19.79 6.01 0.36
N GLY A 27 -20.65 5.31 -0.37
CA GLY A 27 -20.84 5.56 -1.79
C GLY A 27 -21.31 6.98 -2.13
N MET A 28 -22.14 7.56 -1.27
CA MET A 28 -22.57 8.96 -1.37
C MET A 28 -21.60 9.94 -0.69
N GLY A 29 -20.60 9.44 0.05
CA GLY A 29 -19.62 10.25 0.78
C GLY A 29 -20.15 10.91 2.06
N THR A 30 -21.28 10.42 2.59
CA THR A 30 -21.91 10.92 3.82
C THR A 30 -21.22 10.42 5.08
N GLU A 31 -20.69 9.20 5.04
CA GLU A 31 -19.89 8.59 6.11
C GLU A 31 -18.43 8.48 5.68
N THR A 32 -17.50 8.74 6.59
CA THR A 32 -16.05 8.61 6.36
C THR A 32 -15.38 8.04 7.60
N VAL A 33 -14.48 7.06 7.40
CA VAL A 33 -13.67 6.45 8.44
C VAL A 33 -12.20 6.52 8.01
N MET A 34 -11.32 6.92 8.92
CA MET A 34 -9.88 6.90 8.71
C MET A 34 -9.31 5.56 9.15
N LEU A 35 -8.66 4.87 8.23
CA LEU A 35 -8.08 3.54 8.44
C LEU A 35 -6.57 3.60 8.65
N ILE A 36 -5.90 4.53 7.95
CA ILE A 36 -4.47 4.82 8.12
C ILE A 36 -4.30 6.33 8.28
N ASP A 37 -3.57 6.74 9.31
CA ASP A 37 -3.30 8.15 9.60
C ASP A 37 -2.36 8.81 8.56
N ASP A 38 -2.18 10.13 8.65
CA ASP A 38 -1.31 10.88 7.74
C ASP A 38 0.18 10.50 7.84
N ARG A 39 0.57 9.78 8.90
CA ARG A 39 1.93 9.27 9.11
C ARG A 39 2.12 7.87 8.52
N GLY A 40 1.04 7.20 8.10
CA GLY A 40 1.03 5.81 7.61
C GLY A 40 0.85 4.75 8.69
N CYS A 41 0.36 5.12 9.87
CA CYS A 41 0.03 4.16 10.91
C CYS A 41 -1.43 3.72 10.83
N PRO A 42 -1.71 2.40 10.91
CA PRO A 42 -3.07 1.91 11.00
C PRO A 42 -3.74 2.44 12.28
N VAL A 43 -4.95 2.98 12.14
CA VAL A 43 -5.76 3.46 13.28
C VAL A 43 -6.36 2.28 14.05
N GLU A 44 -6.79 1.26 13.31
CA GLU A 44 -7.33 0.02 13.85
C GLU A 44 -6.72 -1.18 13.10
N PRO A 45 -5.55 -1.66 13.54
CA PRO A 45 -4.77 -2.69 12.84
C PRO A 45 -5.54 -3.99 12.59
N ALA A 46 -6.51 -4.31 13.45
CA ALA A 46 -7.37 -5.48 13.33
C ALA A 46 -8.29 -5.44 12.09
N ILE A 47 -8.72 -4.24 11.65
CA ILE A 47 -9.58 -4.07 10.47
C ILE A 47 -8.73 -3.83 9.22
N PHE A 48 -7.75 -2.94 9.32
CA PHE A 48 -6.88 -2.58 8.22
C PHE A 48 -5.43 -2.51 8.71
N PRO A 49 -4.59 -3.50 8.38
CA PRO A 49 -3.19 -3.51 8.80
C PRO A 49 -2.35 -2.50 8.01
N ALA A 50 -1.08 -2.37 8.40
CA ALA A 50 -0.12 -1.54 7.67
C ALA A 50 0.01 -1.98 6.19
N LEU A 51 0.25 -1.00 5.32
CA LEU A 51 0.50 -1.26 3.90
C LEU A 51 1.89 -1.85 3.70
N GLU A 52 1.95 -2.95 2.97
CA GLU A 52 3.19 -3.61 2.58
C GLU A 52 3.49 -3.40 1.10
N LYS A 53 4.78 -3.35 0.75
CA LYS A 53 5.19 -3.36 -0.66
C LYS A 53 5.05 -4.78 -1.21
N SER A 54 4.37 -4.92 -2.34
CA SER A 54 4.20 -6.21 -2.99
C SER A 54 5.46 -6.61 -3.75
N GLY A 55 6.41 -7.27 -3.08
CA GLY A 55 7.65 -7.80 -3.69
C GLY A 55 8.41 -6.76 -4.52
N ASP A 56 8.86 -7.16 -5.72
CA ASP A 56 9.59 -6.28 -6.65
C ASP A 56 8.70 -5.24 -7.36
N SER A 57 7.38 -5.28 -7.14
CA SER A 57 6.44 -4.36 -7.77
C SER A 57 6.30 -3.07 -6.97
N LYS A 58 6.18 -1.93 -7.68
CA LYS A 58 5.79 -0.64 -7.09
C LYS A 58 4.30 -0.62 -6.76
N SER A 59 3.86 -1.52 -5.90
CA SER A 59 2.47 -1.62 -5.47
C SER A 59 2.40 -1.80 -3.97
N LEU A 60 1.39 -1.18 -3.36
CA LEU A 60 1.09 -1.31 -1.93
C LEU A 60 -0.10 -2.25 -1.77
N VAL A 61 0.01 -3.18 -0.82
CA VAL A 61 -1.00 -4.20 -0.54
C VAL A 61 -1.22 -4.30 0.97
N ALA A 62 -2.46 -4.54 1.37
CA ALA A 62 -2.81 -4.88 2.74
C ALA A 62 -4.03 -5.83 2.72
N PRO A 63 -3.96 -6.98 3.41
CA PRO A 63 -5.12 -7.84 3.60
C PRO A 63 -6.04 -7.21 4.65
N PHE A 64 -7.22 -6.76 4.25
CA PHE A 64 -8.16 -6.09 5.16
C PHE A 64 -9.41 -6.95 5.42
N GLN A 65 -10.03 -6.72 6.59
CA GLN A 65 -11.33 -7.30 6.89
C GLN A 65 -12.43 -6.41 6.30
N ALA A 66 -13.26 -6.97 5.42
CA ALA A 66 -14.33 -6.21 4.81
C ALA A 66 -15.35 -5.74 5.86
N PHE A 67 -15.63 -4.44 5.85
CA PHE A 67 -16.65 -3.80 6.69
C PHE A 67 -17.65 -3.07 5.81
N LYS A 68 -18.82 -2.75 6.37
CA LYS A 68 -19.84 -1.94 5.70
C LYS A 68 -20.20 -0.75 6.56
N PHE A 69 -20.58 0.35 5.92
CA PHE A 69 -21.20 1.48 6.59
C PHE A 69 -22.62 1.11 7.04
N ALA A 70 -23.14 1.84 8.03
CA ALA A 70 -24.47 1.56 8.57
C ALA A 70 -25.57 1.85 7.53
N SER A 71 -25.38 2.92 6.74
CA SER A 71 -26.38 3.38 5.77
C SER A 71 -26.19 2.81 4.36
N GLU A 72 -24.96 2.45 3.98
CA GLU A 72 -24.62 2.09 2.60
C GLU A 72 -23.76 0.81 2.52
N SER A 73 -24.06 -0.04 1.53
CA SER A 73 -23.26 -1.23 1.20
C SER A 73 -22.16 -0.96 0.18
N THR A 74 -21.96 0.30 -0.20
CA THR A 74 -20.92 0.72 -1.14
C THR A 74 -19.84 1.53 -0.41
N VAL A 75 -18.58 1.25 -0.76
CA VAL A 75 -17.41 1.92 -0.17
C VAL A 75 -16.47 2.39 -1.28
N LYS A 76 -15.90 3.58 -1.10
CA LYS A 76 -14.79 4.11 -1.88
C LYS A 76 -13.60 4.32 -0.97
N PHE A 77 -12.40 3.94 -1.41
CA PHE A 77 -11.18 4.23 -0.68
C PHE A 77 -10.45 5.39 -1.33
N GLN A 78 -9.85 6.23 -0.50
CA GLN A 78 -8.98 7.32 -0.90
C GLN A 78 -7.66 7.17 -0.13
N LEU A 79 -6.54 7.08 -0.85
CA LEU A 79 -5.21 6.88 -0.28
C LEU A 79 -4.27 7.97 -0.79
N THR A 80 -3.40 8.49 0.06
CA THR A 80 -2.28 9.33 -0.36
C THR A 80 -1.04 8.46 -0.57
N VAL A 81 -0.51 8.46 -1.80
CA VAL A 81 0.70 7.76 -2.18
C VAL A 81 1.83 8.76 -2.32
N SER A 82 2.84 8.63 -1.47
CA SER A 82 4.07 9.41 -1.51
C SER A 82 5.14 8.69 -2.33
N PHE A 83 5.80 9.43 -3.21
CA PHE A 83 6.98 8.99 -3.94
C PHE A 83 8.21 9.61 -3.30
N CYS A 84 9.19 8.79 -2.96
CA CYS A 84 10.44 9.20 -2.32
C CYS A 84 11.64 8.77 -3.16
N LEU A 85 12.78 9.43 -3.02
CA LEU A 85 14.01 8.98 -3.68
C LEU A 85 14.47 7.64 -3.10
N ASP A 86 14.80 6.66 -3.95
CA ASP A 86 15.22 5.30 -3.61
C ASP A 86 14.25 4.55 -2.68
N VAL A 87 14.44 4.62 -1.35
CA VAL A 87 13.65 3.91 -0.34
C VAL A 87 13.08 4.88 0.69
N CYS A 88 11.76 4.84 0.87
CA CYS A 88 11.09 5.71 1.83
C CYS A 88 11.51 5.36 3.26
N THR A 89 11.65 6.38 4.10
CA THR A 89 12.02 6.21 5.51
C THR A 89 10.98 5.36 6.24
N SER A 90 11.37 4.53 7.20
CA SER A 90 10.41 3.82 8.05
C SER A 90 9.74 4.71 9.10
N VAL A 91 8.42 4.68 9.21
CA VAL A 91 7.64 5.13 10.38
C VAL A 91 7.51 4.00 11.38
N ARG A 92 7.75 4.32 12.64
CA ARG A 92 7.47 3.42 13.74
C ARG A 92 6.06 3.72 14.25
N CYS A 93 5.19 2.73 14.14
CA CYS A 93 3.89 2.76 14.78
C CYS A 93 4.03 2.00 16.10
N GLU A 94 3.78 2.68 17.21
CA GLU A 94 3.70 2.07 18.52
C GLU A 94 2.23 1.75 18.79
N ASP A 95 1.89 0.47 18.91
CA ASP A 95 0.57 0.06 19.39
C ASP A 95 0.52 0.23 20.91
N GLU A 96 -0.33 1.16 21.36
CA GLU A 96 -0.51 1.48 22.79
C GLU A 96 -1.04 0.28 23.61
N GLU A 97 -1.70 -0.69 22.98
CA GLU A 97 -2.38 -1.81 23.67
C GLU A 97 -1.57 -3.11 23.74
N THR A 98 -0.77 -3.43 22.71
CA THR A 98 -0.03 -4.71 22.61
C THR A 98 1.49 -4.55 22.76
N LYS A 99 2.02 -3.31 22.73
CA LYS A 99 3.46 -3.03 22.60
C LYS A 99 4.12 -3.67 21.37
N GLU A 100 3.34 -4.13 20.39
CA GLU A 100 3.86 -4.62 19.12
C GLU A 100 4.35 -3.41 18.30
N VAL A 101 5.60 -3.47 17.81
CA VAL A 101 6.18 -2.40 17.00
C VAL A 101 6.03 -2.76 15.54
N HIS A 102 5.06 -2.13 14.87
CA HIS A 102 4.93 -2.25 13.43
C HIS A 102 5.81 -1.20 12.74
N GLN A 103 6.62 -1.65 11.78
CA GLN A 103 7.40 -0.78 10.90
C GLN A 103 6.55 -0.46 9.68
N SER A 104 6.02 0.76 9.63
CA SER A 104 5.48 1.37 8.41
C SER A 104 6.60 2.13 7.69
N TYR A 105 6.39 2.58 6.45
CA TYR A 105 7.41 3.30 5.65
C TYR A 105 7.18 4.81 5.56
N GLY A 106 6.92 5.51 6.67
CA GLY A 106 6.50 6.92 6.61
C GLY A 106 7.52 8.04 6.85
N ARG A 107 6.95 9.24 6.93
CA ARG A 107 7.65 10.53 6.87
C ARG A 107 8.22 10.98 8.24
N LYS A 108 9.53 11.16 8.33
CA LYS A 108 10.15 11.89 9.45
C LYS A 108 9.95 13.40 9.27
N LYS A 109 9.26 14.06 10.21
CA LYS A 109 9.12 15.53 10.25
C LYS A 109 10.49 16.14 10.54
N ARG A 110 11.02 17.00 9.64
CA ARG A 110 12.27 17.75 9.88
C ARG A 110 12.02 18.76 11.02
N SER A 111 12.87 18.78 12.05
CA SER A 111 12.90 19.85 13.06
C SER A 111 13.18 21.17 12.37
N SER A 112 12.40 22.20 12.66
CA SER A 112 12.58 23.55 12.14
C SER A 112 13.58 24.32 13.01
N ASP A 113 14.87 24.16 12.74
CA ASP A 113 15.93 25.01 13.31
C ASP A 113 16.66 25.75 12.19
N LEU A 114 16.28 27.03 12.01
CA LEU A 114 16.97 28.16 11.36
C LEU A 114 17.39 28.08 9.87
N PRO A 115 17.38 29.21 9.12
CA PRO A 115 17.57 29.23 7.68
C PRO A 115 19.06 29.24 7.33
N ASP A 116 19.62 28.09 7.04
CA ASP A 116 20.91 27.99 6.38
C ASP A 116 20.67 27.64 4.91
N THR A 117 21.27 28.40 3.99
CA THR A 117 21.26 28.18 2.55
C THR A 117 21.94 26.84 2.21
N LYS A 118 21.23 25.74 2.44
CA LYS A 118 21.61 24.42 1.97
C LYS A 118 21.09 24.26 0.55
N THR A 119 22.02 24.08 -0.38
CA THR A 119 21.79 23.39 -1.65
C THR A 119 20.80 22.25 -1.40
N LEU A 120 19.66 22.26 -2.08
CA LEU A 120 18.63 21.22 -1.97
C LEU A 120 19.15 19.95 -2.66
N GLU A 121 20.13 19.29 -2.06
CA GLU A 121 20.54 17.95 -2.49
C GLU A 121 19.48 16.97 -1.98
N LEU A 122 18.73 16.39 -2.91
CA LEU A 122 17.77 15.33 -2.62
C LEU A 122 18.52 14.11 -2.09
N GLN A 123 18.15 13.65 -0.90
CA GLN A 123 18.75 12.46 -0.28
C GLN A 123 17.82 11.24 -0.42
N SER A 124 18.39 10.04 -0.37
CA SER A 124 17.59 8.80 -0.31
C SER A 124 16.58 8.89 0.83
N GLY A 125 15.31 8.61 0.52
CA GLY A 125 14.18 8.68 1.44
C GLY A 125 13.45 10.03 1.48
N ASP A 126 13.96 11.06 0.81
CA ASP A 126 13.23 12.33 0.68
C ASP A 126 12.00 12.17 -0.22
N VAL A 127 10.85 12.62 0.29
CA VAL A 127 9.59 12.63 -0.46
C VAL A 127 9.66 13.72 -1.53
N VAL A 128 9.41 13.31 -2.77
CA VAL A 128 9.43 14.14 -3.96
C VAL A 128 8.04 14.65 -4.30
N THR A 129 7.02 13.78 -4.21
CA THR A 129 5.64 14.16 -4.54
C THR A 129 4.63 13.23 -3.86
N ASP A 130 3.45 13.77 -3.56
CA ASP A 130 2.31 13.06 -3.02
C ASP A 130 1.16 13.07 -4.05
N ILE A 131 0.54 11.90 -4.26
CA ILE A 131 -0.59 11.73 -5.16
C ILE A 131 -1.73 11.09 -4.38
N THR A 132 -2.88 11.74 -4.36
CA THR A 132 -4.10 11.15 -3.81
C THR A 132 -4.78 10.31 -4.87
N MET A 133 -4.96 9.02 -4.57
CA MET A 133 -5.66 8.06 -5.41
C MET A 133 -7.01 7.73 -4.81
N GLU A 134 -8.02 7.60 -5.67
CA GLU A 134 -9.34 7.14 -5.28
C GLU A 134 -9.68 5.85 -6.03
N THR A 135 -10.32 4.91 -5.35
CA THR A 135 -10.79 3.69 -5.99
C THR A 135 -12.15 3.91 -6.66
N PRO A 136 -12.56 3.00 -7.55
CA PRO A 136 -13.97 2.85 -7.89
C PRO A 136 -14.81 2.50 -6.65
N LEU A 137 -16.14 2.61 -6.79
CA LEU A 137 -17.09 2.14 -5.79
C LEU A 137 -17.08 0.61 -5.72
N PHE A 138 -16.82 0.08 -4.53
CA PHE A 138 -16.93 -1.35 -4.24
C PHE A 138 -18.23 -1.65 -3.53
N MET A 139 -18.90 -2.73 -3.93
CA MET A 139 -20.07 -3.24 -3.21
C MET A 139 -19.62 -4.28 -2.19
N VAL A 140 -19.85 -3.99 -0.91
CA VAL A 140 -19.57 -4.89 0.20
C VAL A 140 -20.73 -5.85 0.36
N SER A 141 -20.54 -7.08 -0.12
CA SER A 141 -21.47 -8.18 0.16
C SER A 141 -21.08 -8.86 1.46
N SER A 142 -22.01 -8.98 2.40
CA SER A 142 -21.86 -9.81 3.60
C SER A 142 -21.95 -11.30 3.23
N GLY A 143 -20.97 -11.80 2.47
CA GLY A 143 -20.79 -13.23 2.27
C GLY A 143 -20.18 -13.84 3.53
N LYS A 144 -20.87 -14.77 4.18
CA LYS A 144 -20.29 -15.58 5.28
C LYS A 144 -18.96 -16.18 4.80
N HIS A 145 -17.88 -15.91 5.53
CA HIS A 145 -16.62 -16.65 5.42
C HIS A 145 -16.92 -18.14 5.67
N PRO A 146 -16.75 -19.05 4.71
CA PRO A 146 -16.70 -20.47 5.05
C PRO A 146 -15.40 -20.67 5.82
N GLN A 147 -15.47 -20.93 7.12
CA GLN A 147 -14.39 -21.64 7.78
C GLN A 147 -14.29 -23.02 7.10
N SER A 148 -13.27 -23.23 6.28
CA SER A 148 -12.77 -24.57 6.00
C SER A 148 -11.34 -24.65 6.48
N SER A 149 -11.18 -25.03 7.74
CA SER A 149 -10.10 -25.91 8.15
C SER A 149 -10.12 -27.15 7.25
N GLU A 150 -9.15 -27.28 6.35
CA GLU A 150 -8.28 -28.45 6.23
C GLU A 150 -7.49 -28.39 4.92
N MET A 151 -6.17 -28.51 5.11
CA MET A 151 -5.14 -28.74 4.13
C MET A 151 -5.45 -29.99 3.30
N THR A 152 -5.33 -29.91 1.97
CA THR A 152 -4.63 -30.91 1.12
C THR A 152 -4.92 -30.72 -0.38
N THR A 153 -3.83 -30.67 -1.15
CA THR A 153 -3.71 -30.83 -2.61
C THR A 153 -3.73 -29.55 -3.45
N GLN A 154 -2.50 -29.05 -3.60
CA GLN A 154 -1.97 -28.28 -4.73
C GLN A 154 -2.71 -28.54 -6.05
N ARG A 155 -3.18 -27.47 -6.69
CA ARG A 155 -3.37 -27.45 -8.14
C ARG A 155 -2.52 -26.34 -8.73
N LYS A 156 -1.27 -26.70 -9.07
CA LYS A 156 -0.49 -26.00 -10.09
C LYS A 156 -1.29 -26.02 -11.38
N PHE A 157 -1.54 -24.85 -11.96
CA PHE A 157 -2.05 -24.75 -13.33
C PHE A 157 -0.86 -24.64 -14.28
N THR A 158 -0.53 -25.75 -14.94
CA THR A 158 0.30 -25.77 -16.14
C THR A 158 -0.63 -25.79 -17.35
N THR A 159 -0.51 -24.79 -18.23
CA THR A 159 -1.20 -24.76 -19.52
C THR A 159 -0.44 -25.64 -20.52
N THR A 160 -1.10 -26.63 -21.14
CA THR A 160 -0.58 -27.27 -22.35
C THR A 160 -1.69 -27.58 -23.35
N ALA A 161 -1.52 -26.99 -24.54
CA ALA A 161 -2.04 -27.27 -25.87
C ALA A 161 -3.22 -28.23 -26.06
N GLY A 162 -4.33 -27.70 -26.60
CA GLY A 162 -5.37 -28.49 -27.25
C GLY A 162 -5.02 -28.80 -28.72
N LYS A 163 -5.04 -30.09 -29.08
CA LYS A 163 -5.11 -30.55 -30.48
C LYS A 163 -6.06 -31.75 -30.59
N LYS A 164 -6.73 -31.80 -31.74
CA LYS A 164 -7.50 -32.87 -32.39
C LYS A 164 -8.97 -32.98 -31.99
N LEU A 165 -9.87 -33.43 -32.85
CA LEU A 165 -9.97 -33.67 -34.31
C LEU A 165 -11.34 -34.34 -34.40
N ASN A 166 -12.17 -33.94 -35.35
CA ASN A 166 -12.98 -34.88 -36.11
C ASN A 166 -13.18 -34.30 -37.51
#